data_AF-A0AAD2PWI2-F1
#
_entry.id   AF-A0AAD2PWI2-F1
#
_cell.length_a   1.000
_cell.length_b   1.000
_cell.length_c   1.000
_cell.angle_alpha   90.00
_cell.angle_beta   90.00
_cell.angle_gamma   90.00
#
_symmetry.space_group_name_H-M   'P 1'
#
loop_
_entity.id
_entity.type
_entity.pdbx_description
1 polymer ?
#
loop_
_entity_poly.entity_id
_entity_poly.type
_entity_poly.pdbx_seq_one_letter_code
_entity_poly.pdbx_strand_id
1 'polypeptide(L)'
;MIRLRLVKTNEQEADEQEEDKTTEHNGLPHGFQMMKELVLPWLNSWSVVCADSYFASVTAAEEMLRLGMYFIGVVKTANRNFPQEYLSGVELQNRGEFKGLNNKFNNPTLLAFVWVDRDQRYFIATTSSLQVGEGYWRTRWRQLVNDRYTAPERVDFEIPQPKACEVYYSTCGRVDQHNRHCQDTLQLEQKLKCHSWHIRVGISILGIIITDTWAVYKQATNTTETQKTFHSYLAEELIDN
;
A
#
# COMPACT_ATOMS: atom_id res chain seq x y z
N MET A 1 -10.35 14.82 11.51
CA MET A 1 -11.70 14.21 11.63
C MET A 1 -11.56 12.74 11.27
N ILE A 2 -11.71 11.83 12.22
CA ILE A 2 -11.61 10.38 11.96
C ILE A 2 -12.90 9.96 11.23
N ARG A 3 -12.77 9.35 10.05
CA ARG A 3 -13.88 8.74 9.32
C ARG A 3 -13.82 7.24 9.54
N LEU A 4 -14.87 6.67 10.12
CA LEU A 4 -14.99 5.23 10.35
C LEU A 4 -16.00 4.67 9.34
N ARG A 5 -15.58 3.68 8.57
CA ARG A 5 -16.48 2.85 7.76
C ARG A 5 -16.28 1.41 8.20
N LEU A 6 -17.36 0.76 8.62
CA LEU A 6 -17.34 -0.68 8.91
C LEU A 6 -17.40 -1.41 7.57
N VAL A 7 -16.34 -2.15 7.26
CA VAL A 7 -16.33 -3.09 6.14
C VAL A 7 -17.16 -4.30 6.57
N LYS A 8 -18.19 -4.63 5.78
CA LYS A 8 -19.15 -5.69 6.09
C LYS A 8 -18.52 -7.07 5.85
N THR A 9 -19.17 -8.13 6.30
CA THR A 9 -18.67 -9.50 6.07
C THR A 9 -18.76 -9.87 4.59
N ASN A 10 -17.91 -10.81 4.14
CA ASN A 10 -17.89 -11.30 2.75
C ASN A 10 -19.28 -11.74 2.22
N GLU A 11 -20.16 -12.25 3.09
CA GLU A 11 -21.54 -12.63 2.74
C GLU A 11 -22.40 -11.41 2.43
N GLN A 12 -22.31 -10.36 3.27
CA GLN A 12 -23.01 -9.09 3.04
C GLN A 12 -22.42 -8.31 1.86
N GLU A 13 -21.12 -8.43 1.60
CA GLU A 13 -20.48 -7.86 0.42
C GLU A 13 -20.88 -8.61 -0.87
N ALA A 14 -21.16 -9.92 -0.80
CA ALA A 14 -21.65 -10.70 -1.93
C ALA A 14 -23.12 -10.40 -2.24
N ASP A 15 -23.96 -10.30 -1.20
CA ASP A 15 -25.36 -9.89 -1.33
C ASP A 15 -25.47 -8.45 -1.86
N GLU A 16 -24.62 -7.53 -1.38
CA GLU A 16 -24.52 -6.19 -1.96
C GLU A 16 -23.93 -6.22 -3.37
N GLN A 17 -22.98 -7.08 -3.74
CA GLN A 17 -22.55 -7.22 -5.14
C GLN A 17 -23.67 -7.71 -6.08
N GLU A 18 -24.69 -8.40 -5.54
CA GLU A 18 -25.91 -8.74 -6.28
C GLU A 18 -26.94 -7.60 -6.28
N GLU A 19 -27.07 -6.82 -5.19
CA GLU A 19 -27.93 -5.61 -5.12
C GLU A 19 -27.33 -4.36 -5.82
N ASP A 20 -26.01 -4.24 -5.94
CA ASP A 20 -25.29 -3.16 -6.63
C ASP A 20 -25.25 -3.41 -8.15
N LYS A 21 -25.68 -4.61 -8.61
CA LYS A 21 -26.04 -4.86 -10.00
C LYS A 21 -27.44 -4.32 -10.34
N THR A 22 -28.31 -4.16 -9.35
CA THR A 22 -29.69 -3.64 -9.52
C THR A 22 -29.83 -2.18 -9.15
N THR A 23 -28.87 -1.59 -8.43
CA THR A 23 -28.83 -0.16 -8.10
C THR A 23 -27.81 0.54 -9.00
N GLU A 24 -28.20 1.63 -9.69
CA GLU A 24 -27.39 2.38 -10.66
C GLU A 24 -26.16 3.08 -10.03
N HIS A 25 -25.17 2.34 -9.52
CA HIS A 25 -23.94 2.89 -8.97
C HIS A 25 -22.86 3.10 -10.04
N ASN A 26 -23.14 3.92 -11.07
CA ASN A 26 -22.18 4.44 -12.10
C ASN A 26 -21.21 3.43 -12.79
N GLY A 27 -21.31 2.12 -12.57
CA GLY A 27 -20.39 1.11 -13.11
C GLY A 27 -18.93 1.21 -12.64
N LEU A 28 -18.66 1.90 -11.52
CA LEU A 28 -17.30 2.11 -11.01
C LEU A 28 -16.84 1.00 -10.05
N PRO A 29 -15.56 0.55 -10.12
CA PRO A 29 -15.05 -0.52 -9.25
C PRO A 29 -15.20 -0.20 -7.76
N HIS A 30 -15.64 -1.15 -6.95
CA HIS A 30 -15.86 -0.97 -5.51
C HIS A 30 -14.61 -0.45 -4.78
N GLY A 31 -13.44 -1.02 -5.05
CA GLY A 31 -12.17 -0.56 -4.48
C GLY A 31 -11.92 0.94 -4.75
N PHE A 32 -12.21 1.42 -5.96
CA PHE A 32 -12.08 2.85 -6.25
C PHE A 32 -13.02 3.71 -5.40
N GLN A 33 -14.27 3.27 -5.18
CA GLN A 33 -15.24 4.03 -4.39
C GLN A 33 -14.77 4.17 -2.92
N MET A 34 -14.28 3.08 -2.32
CA MET A 34 -13.68 3.12 -0.99
C MET A 34 -12.48 4.06 -0.93
N MET A 35 -11.56 3.92 -1.90
CA MET A 35 -10.38 4.79 -1.97
C MET A 35 -10.76 6.26 -2.10
N LYS A 36 -11.73 6.60 -2.95
CA LYS A 36 -12.24 7.97 -3.14
C LYS A 36 -12.74 8.58 -1.83
N GLU A 37 -13.45 7.81 -1.01
CA GLU A 37 -13.93 8.29 0.29
C GLU A 37 -12.79 8.53 1.29
N LEU A 38 -11.80 7.63 1.30
CA LEU A 38 -10.62 7.73 2.15
C LEU A 38 -9.79 8.97 1.79
N VAL A 39 -9.60 9.24 0.50
CA VAL A 39 -8.76 10.35 0.03
C VAL A 39 -9.52 11.67 -0.14
N LEU A 40 -10.83 11.69 0.16
CA LEU A 40 -11.69 12.86 -0.05
C LEU A 40 -11.13 14.18 0.54
N PRO A 41 -10.53 14.19 1.75
CA PRO A 41 -9.95 15.42 2.31
C PRO A 41 -8.77 15.98 1.51
N TRP A 42 -8.14 15.17 0.65
CA TRP A 42 -6.93 15.50 -0.10
C TRP A 42 -7.17 15.64 -1.61
N LEU A 43 -8.41 15.64 -2.07
CA LEU A 43 -8.71 15.86 -3.49
C LEU A 43 -8.16 17.22 -3.96
N ASN A 44 -7.79 17.29 -5.23
CA ASN A 44 -7.14 18.46 -5.86
C ASN A 44 -5.80 18.88 -5.24
N SER A 45 -5.22 18.09 -4.32
CA SER A 45 -3.90 18.37 -3.78
C SER A 45 -2.76 17.95 -4.71
N TRP A 46 -3.08 17.21 -5.80
CA TRP A 46 -2.10 16.59 -6.69
C TRP A 46 -1.09 15.70 -5.97
N SER A 47 -1.45 15.20 -4.78
CA SER A 47 -0.66 14.19 -4.07
C SER A 47 -0.76 12.84 -4.76
N VAL A 48 0.26 12.00 -4.56
CA VAL A 48 0.31 10.64 -5.13
C VAL A 48 -0.37 9.65 -4.18
N VAL A 49 -1.32 8.89 -4.71
CA VAL A 49 -1.93 7.75 -4.01
C VAL A 49 -1.28 6.46 -4.51
N CYS A 50 -0.64 5.76 -3.58
CA CYS A 50 -0.04 4.45 -3.84
C CYS A 50 -0.99 3.36 -3.34
N ALA A 51 -1.47 2.54 -4.26
CA ALA A 51 -2.55 1.59 -4.04
C ALA A 51 -2.11 0.14 -4.27
N ASP A 52 -2.56 -0.76 -3.41
CA ASP A 52 -2.37 -2.19 -3.63
C ASP A 52 -3.29 -2.72 -4.75
N SER A 53 -3.25 -4.03 -4.97
CA SER A 53 -4.03 -4.68 -6.02
C SER A 53 -5.54 -4.69 -5.83
N TYR A 54 -6.04 -4.43 -4.62
CA TYR A 54 -7.48 -4.33 -4.38
C TYR A 54 -8.03 -3.01 -4.94
N PHE A 55 -7.26 -1.93 -4.83
CA PHE A 55 -7.66 -0.58 -5.27
C PHE A 55 -7.23 -0.26 -6.71
N ALA A 56 -6.24 -0.98 -7.25
CA ALA A 56 -5.62 -0.64 -8.52
C ALA A 56 -6.36 -1.18 -9.75
N SER A 57 -6.72 -0.26 -10.65
CA SER A 57 -7.23 -0.54 -12.01
C SER A 57 -6.96 0.66 -12.92
N VAL A 58 -7.12 0.46 -14.24
CA VAL A 58 -7.03 1.57 -15.22
C VAL A 58 -8.10 2.63 -14.94
N THR A 59 -9.34 2.22 -14.69
CA THR A 59 -10.43 3.13 -14.33
C THR A 59 -10.13 3.91 -13.04
N ALA A 60 -9.59 3.24 -12.01
CA ALA A 60 -9.21 3.92 -10.77
C ALA A 60 -8.13 4.99 -11.03
N ALA A 61 -7.14 4.71 -11.87
CA ALA A 61 -6.10 5.65 -12.23
C ALA A 61 -6.66 6.89 -12.96
N GLU A 62 -7.53 6.69 -13.95
CA GLU A 62 -8.20 7.77 -14.70
C GLU A 62 -9.05 8.65 -13.79
N GLU A 63 -9.90 8.04 -12.97
CA GLU A 63 -10.80 8.75 -12.07
C GLU A 63 -10.04 9.51 -10.97
N MET A 64 -8.98 8.92 -10.41
CA MET A 64 -8.15 9.62 -9.42
C MET A 64 -7.53 10.89 -10.01
N LEU A 65 -7.09 10.84 -11.27
CA LEU A 65 -6.57 12.03 -11.92
C LEU A 65 -7.66 13.07 -12.19
N ARG A 66 -8.88 12.66 -12.55
CA ARG A 66 -10.03 13.58 -12.67
C ARG A 66 -10.37 14.26 -11.34
N LEU A 67 -10.13 13.58 -10.22
CA LEU A 67 -10.29 14.12 -8.86
C LEU A 67 -9.07 14.94 -8.39
N GLY A 68 -8.12 15.24 -9.28
CA GLY A 68 -6.96 16.08 -9.00
C GLY A 68 -5.93 15.41 -8.10
N MET A 69 -5.73 14.09 -8.27
CA MET A 69 -4.73 13.31 -7.55
C MET A 69 -3.92 12.43 -8.52
N TYR A 70 -2.64 12.24 -8.23
CA TYR A 70 -1.84 11.26 -8.96
C TYR A 70 -2.02 9.86 -8.36
N PHE A 71 -1.75 8.84 -9.17
CA PHE A 71 -2.00 7.45 -8.82
C PHE A 71 -0.85 6.55 -9.28
N ILE A 72 -0.46 5.61 -8.43
CA ILE A 72 0.41 4.49 -8.76
C ILE A 72 -0.16 3.23 -8.09
N GLY A 73 -0.51 2.21 -8.86
CA GLY A 73 -1.13 1.00 -8.32
C GLY A 73 -0.60 -0.28 -8.94
N VAL A 74 -0.59 -1.38 -8.17
CA VAL A 74 -0.20 -2.72 -8.64
C VAL A 74 -1.40 -3.44 -9.22
N VAL A 75 -1.39 -3.76 -10.52
CA VAL A 75 -2.48 -4.50 -11.17
C VAL A 75 -2.22 -6.01 -11.05
N LYS A 76 -3.22 -6.77 -10.62
CA LYS A 76 -3.17 -8.25 -10.61
C LYS A 76 -4.30 -8.88 -11.42
N THR A 77 -5.55 -8.52 -11.09
CA THR A 77 -6.75 -9.15 -11.65
C THR A 77 -7.59 -8.20 -12.49
N ALA A 78 -7.49 -6.88 -12.25
CA ALA A 78 -8.25 -5.85 -12.94
C ALA A 78 -7.69 -5.52 -14.34
N ASN A 79 -7.76 -6.49 -15.26
CA ASN A 79 -7.12 -6.41 -16.58
C ASN A 79 -7.93 -5.62 -17.62
N ARG A 80 -9.13 -5.13 -17.28
CA ARG A 80 -9.95 -4.34 -18.21
C ARG A 80 -9.20 -3.08 -18.62
N ASN A 81 -8.98 -2.89 -19.92
CA ASN A 81 -8.22 -1.80 -20.54
C ASN A 81 -6.73 -1.76 -20.15
N PHE A 82 -6.21 -2.75 -19.43
CA PHE A 82 -4.79 -2.86 -19.11
C PHE A 82 -4.10 -3.74 -20.17
N PRO A 83 -2.92 -3.36 -20.70
CA PRO A 83 -2.23 -4.11 -21.75
C PRO A 83 -1.50 -5.36 -21.20
N GLN A 84 -2.23 -6.21 -20.47
CA GLN A 84 -1.68 -7.39 -19.78
C GLN A 84 -1.05 -8.37 -20.75
N GLU A 85 -1.73 -8.68 -21.86
CA GLU A 85 -1.27 -9.64 -22.86
C GLU A 85 0.11 -9.22 -23.42
N TYR A 86 0.24 -7.96 -23.85
CA TYR A 86 1.50 -7.42 -24.34
C TYR A 86 2.59 -7.46 -23.27
N LEU A 87 2.32 -6.95 -22.06
CA LEU A 87 3.33 -6.85 -21.01
C LEU A 87 3.79 -8.22 -20.50
N SER A 88 2.89 -9.21 -20.47
CA SER A 88 3.21 -10.59 -20.08
C SER A 88 4.03 -11.34 -21.12
N GLY A 89 3.88 -10.98 -22.41
CA GLY A 89 4.69 -11.52 -23.50
C GLY A 89 6.09 -10.90 -23.62
N VAL A 90 6.42 -9.89 -22.81
CA VAL A 90 7.77 -9.32 -22.80
C VAL A 90 8.73 -10.25 -22.09
N GLU A 91 9.76 -10.70 -22.79
CA GLU A 91 10.86 -11.45 -22.19
C GLU A 91 11.70 -10.52 -21.31
N LEU A 92 11.54 -10.66 -19.99
CA LEU A 92 12.38 -10.03 -18.97
C LEU A 92 13.03 -11.14 -18.15
N GLN A 93 14.33 -11.32 -18.32
CA GLN A 93 15.08 -12.44 -17.76
C GLN A 93 15.70 -12.09 -16.42
N ASN A 94 16.17 -10.85 -16.27
CA ASN A 94 16.91 -10.45 -15.08
C ASN A 94 16.04 -9.64 -14.12
N ARG A 95 16.33 -9.83 -12.84
CA ARG A 95 15.74 -9.02 -11.77
C ARG A 95 16.16 -7.56 -11.93
N GLY A 96 15.19 -6.66 -11.79
CA GLY A 96 15.37 -5.24 -11.99
C GLY A 96 15.03 -4.75 -13.40
N GLU A 97 14.84 -5.66 -14.37
CA GLU A 97 14.38 -5.27 -15.70
C GLU A 97 12.93 -4.77 -15.65
N PHE A 98 12.65 -3.75 -16.45
CA PHE A 98 11.31 -3.19 -16.58
C PHE A 98 11.03 -2.75 -18.01
N LYS A 99 9.76 -2.79 -18.39
CA LYS A 99 9.27 -2.26 -19.67
C LYS A 99 7.87 -1.72 -19.48
N GLY A 100 7.50 -0.70 -20.25
CA GLY A 100 6.15 -0.18 -20.20
C GLY A 100 5.71 0.53 -21.47
N LEU A 101 4.46 0.94 -21.42
CA LEU A 101 3.69 1.54 -22.49
C LEU A 101 3.10 2.84 -21.97
N ASN A 102 3.20 3.89 -22.78
CA ASN A 102 2.50 5.15 -22.54
C ASN A 102 1.29 5.24 -23.47
N ASN A 103 0.12 5.53 -22.91
CA ASN A 103 -1.05 5.86 -23.70
C ASN A 103 -0.90 7.29 -24.26
N LYS A 104 -0.64 7.41 -25.57
CA LYS A 104 -0.52 8.70 -26.26
C LYS A 104 -1.85 9.21 -26.84
N PHE A 105 -2.89 8.37 -26.88
CA PHE A 105 -4.13 8.67 -27.60
C PHE A 105 -5.23 9.21 -26.69
N ASN A 106 -5.21 8.87 -25.40
CA ASN A 106 -6.18 9.40 -24.43
C ASN A 106 -5.53 10.45 -23.55
N ASN A 107 -6.29 11.51 -23.25
CA ASN A 107 -6.03 12.37 -22.11
C ASN A 107 -6.86 11.83 -20.93
N PRO A 108 -6.24 11.36 -19.83
CA PRO A 108 -4.83 11.52 -19.48
C PRO A 108 -3.87 10.45 -19.99
N THR A 109 -2.60 10.84 -20.12
CA THR A 109 -1.48 9.94 -20.39
C THR A 109 -1.30 8.98 -19.21
N LEU A 110 -1.60 7.71 -19.43
CA LEU A 110 -1.35 6.63 -18.46
C LEU A 110 -0.06 5.87 -18.83
N LEU A 111 0.70 5.50 -17.82
CA LEU A 111 1.86 4.62 -17.91
C LEU A 111 1.48 3.24 -17.35
N ALA A 112 1.43 2.24 -18.22
CA ALA A 112 1.31 0.84 -17.83
C ALA A 112 2.66 0.16 -17.96
N PHE A 113 3.15 -0.52 -16.93
CA PHE A 113 4.48 -1.12 -16.98
C PHE A 113 4.60 -2.40 -16.15
N VAL A 114 5.60 -3.19 -16.49
CA VAL A 114 6.02 -4.39 -15.76
C VAL A 114 7.43 -4.16 -15.21
N TRP A 115 7.67 -4.62 -13.98
CA TRP A 115 8.99 -4.64 -13.35
C TRP A 115 9.22 -6.01 -12.70
N VAL A 116 10.41 -6.57 -12.92
CA VAL A 116 10.81 -7.86 -12.35
C VAL A 116 11.47 -7.64 -11.00
N ASP A 117 10.76 -8.00 -9.93
CA ASP A 117 11.38 -8.13 -8.60
C ASP A 117 11.77 -9.60 -8.34
N ARG A 118 11.05 -10.29 -7.44
CA ARG A 118 11.09 -11.75 -7.38
C ARG A 118 10.32 -12.35 -8.56
N ASP A 119 9.16 -11.77 -8.81
CA ASP A 119 8.21 -12.13 -9.84
C ASP A 119 7.87 -10.85 -10.63
N GLN A 120 7.34 -11.02 -11.83
CA GLN A 120 6.85 -9.91 -12.64
C GLN A 120 5.68 -9.22 -11.93
N ARG A 121 5.80 -7.91 -11.72
CA ARG A 121 4.76 -7.07 -11.14
C ARG A 121 4.30 -6.06 -12.15
N TYR A 122 2.99 -5.96 -12.31
CA TYR A 122 2.34 -5.05 -13.25
C TYR A 122 1.84 -3.83 -12.51
N PHE A 123 2.03 -2.66 -13.10
CA PHE A 123 1.71 -1.38 -12.50
C PHE A 123 0.96 -0.49 -13.49
N ILE A 124 0.08 0.32 -12.95
CA ILE A 124 -0.56 1.44 -13.65
C ILE A 124 -0.25 2.73 -12.90
N ALA A 125 0.15 3.77 -13.63
CA ALA A 125 0.51 5.05 -13.06
C ALA A 125 0.01 6.22 -13.91
N THR A 126 -0.40 7.31 -13.26
CA THR A 126 -0.72 8.59 -13.90
C THR A 126 0.42 9.60 -13.78
N THR A 127 1.45 9.27 -13.02
CA THR A 127 2.62 10.11 -12.74
C THR A 127 3.90 9.27 -12.70
N SER A 128 5.03 9.94 -12.50
CA SER A 128 6.37 9.34 -12.49
C SER A 128 6.77 8.80 -13.87
N SER A 129 7.86 8.04 -13.93
CA SER A 129 8.46 7.59 -15.18
C SER A 129 9.15 6.22 -15.05
N LEU A 130 9.54 5.68 -16.20
CA LEU A 130 10.43 4.53 -16.32
C LEU A 130 11.91 4.92 -16.35
N GLN A 131 12.27 6.13 -15.95
CA GLN A 131 13.69 6.45 -15.73
C GLN A 131 14.24 5.56 -14.61
N VAL A 132 15.53 5.26 -14.69
CA VAL A 132 16.22 4.52 -13.64
C VAL A 132 16.11 5.32 -12.33
N GLY A 133 15.43 4.76 -11.34
CA GLY A 133 15.32 5.30 -9.99
C GLY A 133 16.48 4.84 -9.13
N GLU A 134 16.44 5.18 -7.84
CA GLU A 134 17.43 4.66 -6.89
C GLU A 134 17.22 3.15 -6.72
N GLY A 135 18.24 2.37 -7.06
CA GLY A 135 18.24 0.94 -6.81
C GLY A 135 18.10 0.68 -5.31
N TYR A 136 17.37 -0.37 -4.97
CA TYR A 136 17.15 -0.70 -3.57
C TYR A 136 17.97 -1.95 -3.19
N TRP A 137 18.54 -1.91 -1.99
CA TRP A 137 19.46 -2.92 -1.51
C TRP A 137 18.72 -4.06 -0.81
N ARG A 138 19.14 -5.30 -1.08
CA ARG A 138 18.71 -6.46 -0.31
C ARG A 138 19.88 -7.35 0.07
N THR A 139 19.96 -7.67 1.35
CA THR A 139 20.78 -8.76 1.88
C THR A 139 20.06 -10.08 1.70
N ARG A 140 20.74 -11.07 1.12
CA ARG A 140 20.25 -12.46 1.02
C ARG A 140 21.38 -13.45 1.24
N TRP A 141 21.05 -14.59 1.81
CA TRP A 141 21.92 -15.76 1.77
C TRP A 141 22.01 -16.27 0.33
N ARG A 142 23.22 -16.34 -0.21
CA ARG A 142 23.50 -16.91 -1.53
C ARG A 142 24.68 -17.86 -1.46
N GLN A 143 24.56 -18.93 -2.23
CA GLN A 143 25.67 -19.83 -2.50
C GLN A 143 26.55 -19.18 -3.57
N LEU A 144 27.65 -18.54 -3.18
CA LEU A 144 28.56 -17.87 -4.12
C LEU A 144 29.42 -18.85 -4.90
N VAL A 145 29.80 -19.96 -4.25
CA VAL A 145 30.58 -21.04 -4.84
C VAL A 145 29.68 -22.27 -4.94
N ASN A 146 29.52 -22.80 -6.16
CA ASN A 146 28.70 -23.98 -6.43
C ASN A 146 29.40 -25.27 -5.97
N ASP A 147 29.80 -25.30 -4.71
CA ASP A 147 30.39 -26.43 -4.00
C ASP A 147 29.53 -26.76 -2.77
N ARG A 148 29.28 -28.05 -2.56
CA ARG A 148 28.39 -28.57 -1.50
C ARG A 148 28.96 -28.40 -0.10
N TYR A 149 30.25 -28.12 0.03
CA TYR A 149 30.94 -27.97 1.31
C TYR A 149 31.12 -26.51 1.74
N THR A 150 30.80 -25.56 0.87
CA THR A 150 30.93 -24.13 1.18
C THR A 150 29.63 -23.62 1.80
N ALA A 151 29.72 -22.92 2.93
CA ALA A 151 28.54 -22.32 3.56
C ALA A 151 28.03 -21.13 2.71
N PRO A 152 26.70 -20.88 2.67
CA PRO A 152 26.16 -19.72 1.99
C PRO A 152 26.60 -18.43 2.68
N GLU A 153 26.84 -17.39 1.90
CA GLU A 153 27.25 -16.08 2.39
C GLU A 153 26.10 -15.07 2.30
N ARG A 154 26.10 -14.07 3.19
CA ARG A 154 25.19 -12.94 3.08
C ARG A 154 25.74 -11.97 2.05
N VAL A 155 25.04 -11.85 0.94
CA VAL A 155 25.40 -10.98 -0.16
C VAL A 155 24.39 -9.86 -0.24
N ASP A 156 24.92 -8.63 -0.27
CA ASP A 156 24.16 -7.45 -0.62
C ASP A 156 24.21 -7.25 -2.12
N PHE A 157 23.05 -7.09 -2.74
CA PHE A 157 22.97 -6.70 -4.13
C PHE A 157 21.92 -5.61 -4.32
N GLU A 158 22.25 -4.71 -5.24
CA GLU A 158 21.36 -3.66 -5.69
C GLU A 158 20.42 -4.22 -6.76
N ILE A 159 19.14 -3.88 -6.65
CA ILE A 159 18.14 -4.19 -7.66
C ILE A 159 17.73 -2.89 -8.33
N PRO A 160 18.04 -2.70 -9.62
CA PRO A 160 17.53 -1.56 -10.37
C PRO A 160 16.01 -1.52 -10.33
N GLN A 161 15.44 -0.32 -10.18
CA GLN A 161 14.00 -0.12 -10.22
C GLN A 161 13.66 1.16 -10.99
N PRO A 162 12.49 1.23 -11.64
CA PRO A 162 12.04 2.47 -12.26
C PRO A 162 11.63 3.49 -11.18
N LYS A 163 11.67 4.77 -11.50
CA LYS A 163 11.29 5.86 -10.59
C LYS A 163 9.85 5.70 -10.06
N ALA A 164 8.94 5.16 -10.87
CA ALA A 164 7.58 4.85 -10.43
C ALA A 164 7.54 3.79 -9.30
N CYS A 165 8.39 2.75 -9.38
CA CYS A 165 8.51 1.75 -8.31
C CYS A 165 9.15 2.34 -7.05
N GLU A 166 10.16 3.20 -7.17
CA GLU A 166 10.77 3.88 -6.03
C GLU A 166 9.72 4.65 -5.21
N VAL A 167 8.90 5.45 -5.88
CA VAL A 167 7.79 6.20 -5.24
C VAL A 167 6.78 5.24 -4.61
N TYR A 168 6.38 4.19 -5.33
CA TYR A 168 5.45 3.19 -4.83
C TYR A 168 5.97 2.50 -3.55
N TYR A 169 7.17 1.95 -3.59
CA TYR A 169 7.73 1.17 -2.47
C TYR A 169 8.18 2.03 -1.28
N SER A 170 8.43 3.32 -1.47
CA SER A 170 8.67 4.24 -0.35
C SER A 170 7.44 4.46 0.55
N THR A 171 6.24 4.16 0.04
CA THR A 171 4.96 4.47 0.70
C THR A 171 4.02 3.28 0.87
N CYS A 172 4.05 2.25 0.01
CA CYS A 172 3.05 1.17 0.02
C CYS A 172 3.00 0.37 1.33
N GLY A 173 4.09 0.35 2.11
CA GLY A 173 4.15 -0.36 3.39
C GLY A 173 3.72 0.47 4.60
N ARG A 174 3.31 1.73 4.44
CA ARG A 174 3.04 2.64 5.57
C ARG A 174 1.83 2.20 6.40
N VAL A 175 0.77 1.71 5.76
CA VAL A 175 -0.42 1.18 6.45
C VAL A 175 -0.06 -0.08 7.25
N ASP A 176 0.68 -1.01 6.64
CA ASP A 176 1.14 -2.23 7.32
C ASP A 176 2.08 -1.92 8.50
N GLN A 177 2.97 -0.93 8.34
CA GLN A 177 3.86 -0.47 9.41
C GLN A 177 3.06 0.12 10.57
N HIS A 178 2.06 0.96 10.29
CA HIS A 178 1.17 1.51 11.31
C HIS A 178 0.41 0.39 12.04
N ASN A 179 -0.17 -0.55 11.28
CA ASN A 179 -0.85 -1.70 11.84
C ASN A 179 0.08 -2.55 12.74
N ARG A 180 1.35 -2.72 12.36
CA ARG A 180 2.35 -3.38 13.21
C ARG A 180 2.62 -2.61 14.51
N HIS A 181 2.72 -1.29 14.45
CA HIS A 181 2.89 -0.48 15.67
C HIS A 181 1.70 -0.65 16.62
N CYS A 182 0.48 -0.66 16.09
CA CYS A 182 -0.75 -0.85 16.87
C CYS A 182 -0.89 -2.29 17.40
N GLN A 183 -0.80 -3.29 16.51
CA GLN A 183 -1.12 -4.68 16.82
C GLN A 183 0.04 -5.46 17.45
N ASP A 184 1.31 -5.19 17.07
CA ASP A 184 2.46 -5.96 17.55
C ASP A 184 3.27 -5.23 18.64
N THR A 185 3.30 -3.90 18.66
CA THR A 185 4.06 -3.17 19.68
C THR A 185 3.20 -2.75 20.86
N LEU A 186 2.02 -2.16 20.59
CA LEU A 186 1.09 -1.74 21.64
C LEU A 186 0.26 -2.92 22.19
N GLN A 187 -0.29 -3.77 21.31
CA GLN A 187 -0.93 -5.06 21.64
C GLN A 187 -2.14 -4.94 22.60
N LEU A 188 -2.91 -3.84 22.59
CA LEU A 188 -4.05 -3.67 23.52
C LEU A 188 -5.09 -4.78 23.37
N GLU A 189 -5.43 -5.16 22.14
CA GLU A 189 -6.43 -6.20 21.87
C GLU A 189 -6.02 -7.57 22.43
N GLN A 190 -4.73 -7.91 22.34
CA GLN A 190 -4.18 -9.15 22.87
C GLN A 190 -4.07 -9.16 24.40
N LYS A 191 -3.83 -7.98 25.01
CA LYS A 191 -3.71 -7.82 26.46
C LYS A 191 -5.07 -7.86 27.16
N LEU A 192 -6.07 -7.15 26.61
CA LEU A 192 -7.40 -7.04 27.23
C LEU A 192 -8.34 -8.20 26.89
N LYS A 193 -8.12 -8.91 25.78
CA LYS A 193 -8.89 -10.08 25.33
C LYS A 193 -10.41 -9.93 25.55
N CYS A 194 -11.05 -9.09 24.74
CA CYS A 194 -12.50 -8.93 24.77
C CYS A 194 -13.21 -9.78 23.69
N HIS A 195 -14.38 -10.33 23.99
CA HIS A 195 -15.23 -11.06 23.03
C HIS A 195 -16.34 -10.18 22.43
N SER A 196 -16.64 -9.04 23.04
CA SER A 196 -17.66 -8.10 22.56
C SER A 196 -17.16 -7.27 21.40
N TRP A 197 -17.84 -7.33 20.24
CA TRP A 197 -17.42 -6.65 19.01
C TRP A 197 -17.28 -5.12 19.18
N HIS A 198 -18.20 -4.48 19.90
CA HIS A 198 -18.19 -3.02 20.10
C HIS A 198 -17.03 -2.56 20.98
N ILE A 199 -16.67 -3.36 22.00
CA ILE A 199 -15.48 -3.10 22.82
C ILE A 199 -14.22 -3.30 21.99
N ARG A 200 -14.16 -4.32 21.11
CA ARG A 200 -13.03 -4.48 20.19
C ARG A 200 -12.84 -3.26 19.31
N VAL A 201 -13.90 -2.74 18.68
CA VAL A 201 -13.85 -1.51 17.89
C VAL A 201 -13.32 -0.34 18.73
N GLY A 202 -13.81 -0.17 19.96
CA GLY A 202 -13.32 0.86 20.88
C GLY A 202 -11.83 0.73 21.21
N ILE A 203 -11.35 -0.49 21.47
CA ILE A 203 -9.94 -0.79 21.74
C ILE A 203 -9.08 -0.52 20.50
N SER A 204 -9.54 -0.90 19.31
CA SER A 204 -8.80 -0.65 18.06
C SER A 204 -8.68 0.85 17.79
N ILE A 205 -9.75 1.63 17.99
CA ILE A 205 -9.71 3.10 17.86
C ILE A 205 -8.73 3.70 18.86
N LEU A 206 -8.76 3.27 20.13
CA LEU A 206 -7.80 3.72 21.13
C LEU A 206 -6.36 3.35 20.73
N GLY A 207 -6.15 2.15 20.19
CA GLY A 207 -4.86 1.70 19.69
C GLY A 207 -4.31 2.57 18.55
N ILE A 208 -5.19 2.97 17.61
CA ILE A 208 -4.85 3.91 16.53
C ILE A 208 -4.45 5.26 17.11
N ILE A 209 -5.24 5.82 18.04
CA ILE A 209 -4.96 7.13 18.66
C ILE A 209 -3.60 7.12 19.38
N ILE A 210 -3.30 6.10 20.17
CA ILE A 210 -2.01 5.98 20.88
C ILE A 210 -0.86 5.85 19.89
N THR A 211 -1.04 5.07 18.81
CA THR A 211 -0.03 4.89 17.78
C THR A 211 0.25 6.19 17.01
N ASP A 212 -0.78 6.95 16.67
CA ASP A 212 -0.66 8.25 16.02
C ASP A 212 -0.01 9.27 16.95
N THR A 213 -0.38 9.28 18.24
CA THR A 213 0.24 10.13 19.25
C THR A 213 1.73 9.86 19.37
N TRP A 214 2.13 8.59 19.38
CA TRP A 214 3.55 8.20 19.33
C TRP A 214 4.24 8.72 18.07
N ALA A 215 3.63 8.57 16.89
CA ALA A 215 4.22 9.04 15.64
C ALA A 215 4.44 10.56 15.65
N VAL A 216 3.47 11.33 16.14
CA VAL A 216 3.57 12.79 16.29
C VAL A 216 4.64 13.15 17.32
N TYR A 217 4.63 12.54 18.50
CA TYR A 217 5.62 12.79 19.56
C TYR A 217 7.04 12.54 19.05
N LYS A 218 7.27 11.39 18.40
CA LYS A 218 8.58 11.02 17.87
C LYS A 218 9.07 12.03 16.84
N GLN A 219 8.21 12.46 15.93
CA GLN A 219 8.57 13.41 14.87
C GLN A 219 8.77 14.84 15.40
N ALA A 220 7.97 15.26 16.37
CA ALA A 220 8.06 16.61 16.94
C ALA A 220 9.28 16.80 17.85
N THR A 221 9.70 15.75 18.56
CA THR A 221 10.77 15.82 19.56
C THR A 221 12.12 15.28 19.07
N ASN A 222 12.14 14.51 17.98
CA ASN A 222 13.28 13.71 17.57
C ASN A 222 13.83 12.81 18.70
N THR A 223 12.93 12.33 19.57
CA THR A 223 13.30 11.49 20.71
C THR A 223 14.04 10.21 20.27
N THR A 224 15.00 9.80 21.10
CA THR A 224 15.66 8.49 20.99
C THR A 224 14.93 7.40 21.77
N GLU A 225 13.85 7.74 22.48
CA GLU A 225 13.06 6.80 23.24
C GLU A 225 12.45 5.72 22.36
N THR A 226 12.18 4.56 22.96
CA THR A 226 11.46 3.50 22.28
C THR A 226 9.96 3.72 22.41
N GLN A 227 9.21 3.23 21.43
CA GLN A 227 7.75 3.26 21.47
C GLN A 227 7.18 2.60 22.76
N LYS A 228 7.83 1.53 23.25
CA LYS A 228 7.42 0.85 24.48
C LYS A 228 7.58 1.76 25.70
N THR A 229 8.70 2.47 25.79
CA THR A 229 8.97 3.44 26.86
C THR A 229 7.92 4.54 26.87
N PHE A 230 7.62 5.11 25.70
CA PHE A 230 6.56 6.10 25.55
C PHE A 230 5.19 5.59 26.04
N HIS A 231 4.81 4.36 25.68
CA HIS A 231 3.54 3.78 26.15
C HIS A 231 3.50 3.61 27.67
N SER A 232 4.63 3.28 28.32
CA SER A 232 4.70 3.17 29.77
C SER A 232 4.45 4.52 30.44
N TYR A 233 5.14 5.58 30.01
CA TYR A 233 4.92 6.92 30.55
C TYR A 233 3.51 7.43 30.29
N LEU A 234 2.98 7.20 29.09
CA LEU A 234 1.59 7.57 28.78
C LEU A 234 0.60 6.82 29.68
N ALA A 235 0.85 5.55 30.00
CA ALA A 235 -0.02 4.80 30.90
C ALA A 235 0.04 5.33 32.34
N GLU A 236 1.23 5.65 32.85
CA GLU A 236 1.42 6.25 34.18
C GLU A 236 0.65 7.58 34.28
N GLU A 237 0.86 8.49 33.33
CA GLU A 237 0.18 9.79 33.29
C GLU A 237 -1.34 9.68 33.16
N LEU A 238 -1.86 8.66 32.45
CA LEU A 238 -3.30 8.47 32.31
C LEU A 238 -3.95 7.83 33.55
N ILE A 239 -3.18 7.14 34.40
CA ILE A 239 -3.69 6.49 35.63
C ILE A 239 -3.63 7.46 36.82
N ASP A 240 -2.60 8.30 36.88
CA ASP A 240 -2.33 9.17 38.02
C ASP A 240 -3.06 10.53 37.96
N ASN A 241 -3.84 10.78 36.88
CA ASN A 241 -4.77 11.92 36.74
C ASN A 241 -6.17 11.60 37.27
#